data_AF-A0A963XBN6-F1
#
_entry.id   AF-A0A963XBN6-F1
#
_cell.length_a   1.000
_cell.length_b   1.000
_cell.length_c   1.000
_cell.angle_alpha   90.00
_cell.angle_beta   90.00
_cell.angle_gamma   90.00
#
_symmetry.space_group_name_H-M   'P 1'
#
loop_
_entity.id
_entity.type
_entity.pdbx_description
1 polymer ?
#
loop_
_entity_poly.entity_id
_entity_poly.type
_entity_poly.pdbx_seq_one_letter_code
_entity_poly.pdbx_strand_id
1 'polypeptide(L)'
;MRKRHVKPTKEQIVAMQAVADGGDIFNRAIAVRLREVADNFPKLITITPPAGGNDARGARPYFGAILTRAGHDVAFPRKARRSRIAQHEVGV
;
A
#
# COMPACT_ATOMS: atom_id res chain seq x y z
N MET A 1 21.16 -15.52 2.57
CA MET A 1 20.53 -14.22 2.89
C MET A 1 19.31 -14.47 3.78
N ARG A 2 19.32 -14.00 5.03
CA ARG A 2 18.20 -14.20 5.96
C ARG A 2 17.01 -13.36 5.51
N LYS A 3 15.94 -13.99 5.00
CA LYS A 3 14.64 -13.35 4.81
C LYS A 3 14.10 -12.99 6.21
N ARG A 4 14.45 -11.82 6.73
CA ARG A 4 13.72 -11.26 7.87
C ARG A 4 12.31 -11.01 7.36
N HIS A 5 11.31 -11.63 7.98
CA HIS A 5 9.91 -11.24 7.85
C HIS A 5 9.74 -9.84 8.46
N VAL A 6 10.23 -8.81 7.75
CA VAL A 6 10.01 -7.41 8.09
C VAL A 6 8.65 -7.06 7.50
N LYS A 7 7.75 -6.45 8.26
CA LYS A 7 6.51 -5.91 7.69
C LYS A 7 6.84 -4.61 6.96
N PRO A 8 6.05 -4.20 5.94
CA PRO A 8 6.22 -2.87 5.35
C PRO A 8 6.19 -1.78 6.42
N THR A 9 7.03 -0.76 6.27
CA THR A 9 7.06 0.38 7.20
C THR A 9 5.79 1.22 7.05
N LYS A 10 5.52 2.11 8.01
CA LYS A 10 4.36 3.02 7.92
C LYS A 10 4.39 3.86 6.64
N GLU A 11 5.55 4.34 6.23
CA GLU A 11 5.71 5.15 5.01
C GLU A 11 5.46 4.34 3.73
N GLN A 12 5.89 3.08 3.74
CA GLN A 12 5.60 2.13 2.66
C GLN A 12 4.11 1.80 2.57
N ILE A 13 3.44 1.62 3.72
CA ILE A 13 1.98 1.45 3.78
C ILE A 13 1.27 2.69 3.23
N VAL A 14 1.67 3.89 3.62
CA VAL A 14 1.08 5.14 3.09
C VAL A 14 1.28 5.24 1.57
N ALA A 15 2.46 4.88 1.06
CA ALA A 15 2.70 4.85 -0.38
C ALA A 15 1.79 3.82 -1.08
N MET A 16 1.61 2.62 -0.51
CA MET A 16 0.70 1.61 -1.02
C MET A 16 -0.76 2.08 -1.02
N GLN A 17 -1.17 2.84 0.00
CA GLN A 17 -2.51 3.43 0.07
C GLN A 17 -2.74 4.48 -1.02
N ALA A 18 -1.70 5.22 -1.42
CA ALA A 18 -1.79 6.21 -2.49
C ALA A 18 -2.06 5.59 -3.88
N VAL A 19 -1.89 4.27 -4.02
CA VAL A 19 -2.09 3.53 -5.28
C VAL A 19 -3.17 2.46 -5.16
N ALA A 20 -4.13 2.65 -4.25
CA ALA A 20 -5.19 1.69 -3.97
C ALA A 20 -5.97 1.27 -5.23
N ASP A 21 -6.27 2.22 -6.10
CA ASP A 21 -7.00 2.02 -7.35
C ASP A 21 -6.08 1.75 -8.56
N GLY A 22 -4.77 1.69 -8.32
CA GLY A 22 -3.75 1.68 -9.36
C GLY A 22 -3.61 3.03 -10.08
N GLY A 23 -2.43 3.30 -10.62
CA GLY A 23 -2.20 4.52 -11.38
C GLY A 23 -0.74 4.89 -11.61
N ASP A 24 -0.55 5.96 -12.37
CA ASP A 24 0.74 6.52 -12.70
C ASP A 24 1.29 7.41 -11.56
N ILE A 25 2.56 7.23 -11.23
CA ILE A 25 3.20 7.86 -10.07
C ILE A 25 4.06 9.05 -10.51
N PHE A 26 3.68 10.24 -10.06
CA PHE A 26 4.40 11.50 -10.36
C PHE A 26 5.21 12.02 -9.17
N ASN A 27 4.93 11.53 -7.96
CA ASN A 27 5.64 11.96 -6.76
C ASN A 27 6.87 11.08 -6.51
N ARG A 28 8.06 11.70 -6.50
CA ARG A 28 9.34 11.00 -6.27
C ARG A 28 9.39 10.24 -4.95
N ALA A 29 8.87 10.82 -3.86
CA ALA A 29 8.91 10.18 -2.55
C ALA A 29 8.07 8.90 -2.55
N ILE A 30 6.87 8.94 -3.14
CA ILE A 30 6.00 7.77 -3.30
C ILE A 30 6.70 6.73 -4.20
N ALA A 31 7.26 7.17 -5.33
CA ALA A 31 7.95 6.29 -6.27
C ALA A 31 9.11 5.50 -5.63
N VAL A 32 9.93 6.15 -4.81
CA VAL A 32 11.02 5.49 -4.07
C VAL A 32 10.48 4.42 -3.13
N ARG A 33 9.44 4.74 -2.35
CA ARG A 33 8.85 3.76 -1.41
C ARG A 33 8.20 2.58 -2.10
N LEU A 34 7.51 2.80 -3.22
CA LEU A 34 6.89 1.71 -3.97
C LEU A 34 7.94 0.78 -4.60
N ARG A 35 9.11 1.30 -5.01
CA ARG A 35 10.24 0.45 -5.42
C ARG A 35 10.79 -0.38 -4.27
N GLU A 36 11.01 0.21 -3.10
CA GLU A 36 11.42 -0.55 -1.91
C GLU A 36 10.41 -1.65 -1.56
N VAL A 37 9.10 -1.39 -1.72
CA VAL A 37 8.06 -2.39 -1.52
C VAL A 37 8.12 -3.48 -2.58
N ALA A 38 8.33 -3.15 -3.86
CA ALA A 38 8.45 -4.14 -4.92
C ALA A 38 9.67 -5.06 -4.70
N ASP A 39 10.80 -4.51 -4.24
CA ASP A 39 12.03 -5.28 -4.00
C ASP A 39 11.91 -6.20 -2.79
N ASN A 40 11.36 -5.68 -1.67
CA ASN A 40 11.27 -6.44 -0.41
C ASN A 40 10.00 -7.31 -0.32
N PHE A 41 8.93 -6.89 -0.98
CA PHE A 41 7.59 -7.48 -0.92
C PHE A 41 6.94 -7.58 -2.32
N PRO A 42 7.56 -8.30 -3.27
CA PRO A 42 7.10 -8.35 -4.67
C PRO A 42 5.67 -8.87 -4.87
N LYS A 43 5.09 -9.50 -3.85
CA LYS A 43 3.69 -9.99 -3.87
C LYS A 43 2.66 -8.91 -3.54
N LEU A 44 3.07 -7.77 -2.99
CA LEU A 44 2.15 -6.72 -2.53
C LEU A 44 1.83 -5.69 -3.61
N ILE A 45 2.72 -5.51 -4.59
CA ILE A 45 2.58 -4.50 -5.63
C ILE A 45 3.14 -5.01 -6.95
N THR A 46 2.58 -4.53 -8.05
CA THR A 46 3.12 -4.70 -9.39
C THR A 46 3.50 -3.34 -9.94
N ILE A 47 4.78 -3.18 -10.33
CA ILE A 47 5.25 -2.01 -11.07
C ILE A 47 5.07 -2.31 -12.56
N THR A 48 4.44 -1.38 -13.27
CA THR A 48 4.21 -1.45 -14.71
C THR A 48 4.89 -0.28 -15.41
N PRO A 49 5.10 -0.36 -16.73
CA PRO A 49 5.31 0.85 -17.52
C PRO A 49 4.17 1.85 -17.25
N PRO A 50 4.44 3.17 -17.35
CA PRO A 50 3.38 4.15 -17.25
C PRO A 50 2.29 3.92 -18.29
N ALA A 51 1.03 4.09 -17.90
CA ALA A 51 -0.11 3.90 -18.80
C ALA A 51 -0.18 4.98 -19.90
N GLY A 52 0.35 6.18 -19.62
CA GLY A 52 0.65 7.18 -20.62
C GLY A 52 0.26 8.59 -20.23
N GLY A 53 0.80 9.56 -20.97
CA GLY A 53 0.54 10.97 -20.77
C GLY A 53 1.45 11.62 -19.73
N ASN A 54 1.58 12.94 -19.86
CA ASN A 54 2.10 13.76 -18.79
C ASN A 54 0.96 14.13 -17.84
N ASP A 55 1.26 14.52 -16.61
CA ASP A 55 0.26 15.18 -15.78
C ASP A 55 -0.17 16.53 -16.40
N ALA A 56 -1.12 17.22 -15.74
CA ALA A 56 -1.60 18.53 -16.17
C ALA A 56 -0.51 19.62 -16.26
N ARG A 57 0.69 19.36 -15.71
CA ARG A 57 1.85 20.26 -15.72
C ARG A 57 2.93 19.82 -16.70
N GLY A 58 2.71 18.77 -17.48
CA GLY A 58 3.70 18.25 -18.41
C GLY A 58 4.76 17.33 -17.78
N ALA A 59 4.62 16.95 -16.51
CA ALA A 59 5.54 16.03 -15.86
C ALA A 59 5.29 14.59 -16.33
N ARG A 60 6.37 13.86 -16.62
CA ARG A 60 6.29 12.43 -16.94
C ARG A 60 6.18 11.60 -15.66
N PRO A 61 5.34 10.55 -15.65
CA PRO A 61 5.30 9.62 -14.53
C PRO A 61 6.59 8.80 -14.43
N TYR A 62 6.96 8.43 -13.21
CA TYR A 62 8.10 7.55 -12.96
C TYR A 62 7.82 6.11 -13.40
N PHE A 63 6.60 5.62 -13.11
CA PHE A 63 6.08 4.30 -13.48
C PHE A 63 4.58 4.22 -13.14
N GLY A 64 3.91 3.18 -13.64
CA GLY A 64 2.59 2.78 -13.17
C GLY A 64 2.71 1.77 -12.01
N ALA A 65 1.77 1.80 -11.08
CA ALA A 65 1.73 0.89 -9.95
C ALA A 65 0.32 0.35 -9.75
N ILE A 66 0.22 -0.96 -9.48
CA ILE A 66 -1.03 -1.64 -9.15
C ILE A 66 -0.86 -2.37 -7.84
N LEU A 67 -1.75 -2.10 -6.88
CA LEU A 67 -1.78 -2.82 -5.62
C LEU A 67 -2.40 -4.21 -5.81
N THR A 68 -1.73 -5.26 -5.37
CA THR A 68 -2.32 -6.61 -5.42
C THR A 68 -3.35 -6.78 -4.31
N ARG A 69 -4.15 -7.85 -4.37
CA ARG A 69 -5.06 -8.21 -3.27
C ARG A 69 -4.34 -8.32 -1.91
N ALA A 70 -3.17 -8.95 -1.89
CA ALA A 70 -2.37 -9.05 -0.67
C ALA A 70 -1.84 -7.70 -0.21
N GLY A 71 -1.42 -6.83 -1.14
CA GLY A 71 -1.05 -5.45 -0.85
C GLY A 71 -2.21 -4.66 -0.23
N HIS A 72 -3.42 -4.85 -0.76
CA HIS A 72 -4.62 -4.20 -0.28
C HIS A 72 -4.96 -4.62 1.16
N ASP A 73 -4.88 -5.91 1.49
CA ASP A 73 -5.12 -6.39 2.86
C ASP A 73 -4.10 -5.82 3.87
N VAL A 74 -2.86 -5.61 3.43
CA VAL A 74 -1.79 -5.01 4.26
C VAL A 74 -1.96 -3.49 4.40
N ALA A 75 -2.31 -2.80 3.32
CA ALA A 75 -2.48 -1.35 3.30
C ALA A 75 -3.77 -0.90 3.99
N PHE A 76 -4.82 -1.72 3.91
CA PHE A 76 -6.15 -1.44 4.44
C PHE A 76 -6.63 -2.59 5.33
N PRO A 77 -5.99 -2.81 6.49
CA PRO A 77 -6.42 -3.85 7.39
C PRO A 77 -7.85 -3.54 7.85
N ARG A 78 -8.77 -4.48 7.63
CA ARG A 78 -10.12 -4.39 8.18
C ARG A 78 -10.00 -4.22 9.69
N LYS A 79 -10.50 -3.10 10.24
CA LYS A 79 -10.61 -2.95 11.69
C LYS A 79 -11.46 -4.12 12.18
N ALA A 80 -10.88 -5.01 12.99
CA ALA A 80 -11.65 -6.00 13.71
C ALA A 80 -12.73 -5.24 14.48
N ARG A 81 -13.99 -5.49 14.13
CA ARG A 81 -15.16 -4.97 14.84
C ARG A 81 -14.97 -5.43 16.29
N ARG A 82 -14.56 -4.53 17.18
CA ARG A 82 -14.57 -4.80 18.62
C ARG A 82 -16.01 -5.11 18.98
N SER A 83 -16.33 -6.38 19.11
CA SER A 83 -17.56 -6.86 19.72
C SER A 83 -17.54 -6.35 21.17
N ARG A 84 -18.22 -5.23 21.44
CA ARG A 84 -18.64 -4.89 22.81
C ARG A 84 -19.72 -5.89 23.20
N ILE A 85 -19.30 -7.07 23.63
CA ILE A 85 -20.14 -8.02 24.39
C ILE A 85 -19.33 -8.33 25.64
N ALA A 86 -19.45 -7.46 26.62
CA ALA A 86 -19.07 -7.69 28.02
C ALA A 86 -19.47 -6.40 28.76
N GLN A 87 -20.67 -6.39 29.32
CA GLN A 87 -21.07 -5.91 30.65
C GLN A 87 -22.60 -6.10 30.75
N HIS A 88 -23.02 -7.36 30.69
CA HIS A 88 -24.19 -7.83 31.42
C HIS A 88 -23.59 -8.62 32.59
N GLU A 89 -24.23 -8.57 33.76
CA GLU A 89 -23.91 -9.28 35.01
C GLU A 89 -23.00 -8.54 36.02
N VAL A 90 -23.58 -7.57 36.75
CA VAL A 90 -23.64 -7.47 38.23
C VAL A 90 -24.78 -6.47 38.51
N GLY A 91 -25.79 -6.67 39.33
CA GLY A 91 -26.17 -7.74 40.24
C GLY A 91 -27.63 -7.53 40.63
N VAL A 92 -28.16 -8.54 41.32
CA VAL A 92 -29.50 -8.66 41.92
C VAL A 92 -29.81 -7.49 42.85
#